data_AF-A0A353VJR7-F1
#
_entry.id   AF-A0A353VJR7-F1
#
_cell.length_a   1.000
_cell.length_b   1.000
_cell.length_c   1.000
_cell.angle_alpha   90.00
_cell.angle_beta   90.00
_cell.angle_gamma   90.00
#
_symmetry.space_group_name_H-M   'P 1'
#
loop_
_entity.id
_entity.type
_entity.pdbx_description
1 polymer ?
#
loop_
_entity_poly.entity_id
_entity_poly.type
_entity_poly.pdbx_seq_one_letter_code
_entity_poly.pdbx_strand_id
1 'polypeptide(L)'
;MINALTEQIHADFTRESRLEGVPYEADQTFNQKRGSCRDLSWMQMQLLRNLGIAARFVSGYYFTGSESTAHELHAWIEAYIPGAGWLGFDPSHGGMAGGSHIPICSSAYYQHTMPVTGSFRGYTNSTMTTSLSIEKIE
;
A
#
# COMPACT_ATOMS: atom_id res chain seq x y z
N MET A 1 6.04 6.61 -17.83
CA MET A 1 4.56 6.63 -17.77
C MET A 1 4.06 6.29 -16.35
N ILE A 2 4.28 5.07 -15.83
CA ILE A 2 3.75 4.66 -14.51
C ILE A 2 4.31 5.52 -13.37
N ASN A 3 5.62 5.83 -13.37
CA ASN A 3 6.21 6.70 -12.35
C ASN A 3 5.58 8.11 -12.36
N ALA A 4 5.44 8.72 -13.54
CA ALA A 4 4.79 10.03 -13.68
C ALA A 4 3.33 10.03 -13.19
N LEU A 5 2.57 8.94 -13.43
CA LEU A 5 1.23 8.78 -12.85
C LEU A 5 1.28 8.70 -11.31
N THR A 6 2.27 8.00 -10.76
CA THR A 6 2.47 7.86 -9.31
C THR A 6 2.77 9.22 -8.66
N GLU A 7 3.69 9.98 -9.26
CA GLU A 7 4.04 11.35 -8.86
C GLU A 7 2.82 12.27 -8.94
N GLN A 8 2.04 12.17 -10.02
CA GLN A 8 0.84 12.97 -10.18
C GLN A 8 -0.23 12.64 -9.13
N ILE A 9 -0.48 11.35 -8.86
CA ILE A 9 -1.41 10.95 -7.78
C ILE A 9 -0.95 11.53 -6.46
N HIS A 10 0.35 11.46 -6.14
CA HIS A 10 0.88 12.03 -4.91
C HIS A 10 0.69 13.54 -4.81
N ALA A 11 0.86 14.27 -5.91
CA ALA A 11 0.65 15.71 -5.95
C ALA A 11 -0.83 16.11 -5.87
N ASP A 12 -1.71 15.35 -6.52
CA ASP A 12 -3.13 15.70 -6.67
C ASP A 12 -4.02 15.18 -5.52
N PHE A 13 -3.54 14.22 -4.73
CA PHE A 13 -4.32 13.52 -3.69
C PHE A 13 -3.72 13.74 -2.30
N THR A 14 -4.60 13.85 -1.30
CA THR A 14 -4.20 14.02 0.10
C THR A 14 -4.03 12.65 0.79
N ARG A 15 -2.83 12.37 1.32
CA ARG A 15 -2.62 11.21 2.21
C ARG A 15 -3.30 11.46 3.55
N GLU A 16 -4.15 10.53 3.97
CA GLU A 16 -4.80 10.55 5.27
C GLU A 16 -4.43 9.33 6.11
N SER A 17 -4.35 9.51 7.44
CA SER A 17 -4.09 8.39 8.35
C SER A 17 -5.37 7.62 8.62
N ARG A 18 -5.37 6.32 8.32
CA ARG A 18 -6.45 5.38 8.64
C ARG A 18 -5.87 4.13 9.28
N LEU A 19 -6.11 3.96 10.58
CA LEU A 19 -5.58 2.83 11.34
C LEU A 19 -6.27 1.50 10.98
N GLU A 20 -7.55 1.54 10.60
CA GLU A 20 -8.37 0.33 10.46
C GLU A 20 -9.25 0.33 9.21
N GLY A 21 -9.70 -0.87 8.84
CA GLY A 21 -10.61 -1.12 7.74
C GLY A 21 -9.92 -1.42 6.41
N VAL A 22 -10.69 -2.00 5.49
CA VAL A 22 -10.23 -2.32 4.13
C VAL A 22 -9.94 -1.04 3.31
N PRO A 23 -9.21 -1.14 2.19
CA PRO A 23 -9.15 -0.06 1.21
C PRO A 23 -10.55 0.38 0.80
N TYR A 24 -10.74 1.67 0.56
CA TYR A 24 -11.96 2.16 -0.10
C TYR A 24 -12.05 1.60 -1.53
N GLU A 25 -13.26 1.64 -2.09
CA GLU A 25 -13.44 1.40 -3.52
C GLU A 25 -12.61 2.42 -4.33
N ALA A 26 -12.02 1.98 -5.44
CA ALA A 26 -11.08 2.81 -6.21
C ALA A 26 -11.74 4.12 -6.67
N ASP A 27 -12.99 4.07 -7.12
CA ASP A 27 -13.76 5.25 -7.54
C ASP A 27 -14.03 6.21 -6.38
N GLN A 28 -14.21 5.69 -5.16
CA GLN A 28 -14.36 6.53 -3.99
C GLN A 28 -13.08 7.32 -3.72
N THR A 29 -11.93 6.65 -3.68
CA THR A 29 -10.63 7.30 -3.50
C THR A 29 -10.36 8.31 -4.61
N PHE A 30 -10.65 7.96 -5.88
CA PHE A 30 -10.49 8.83 -7.03
C PHE A 30 -11.31 10.12 -6.90
N ASN A 31 -12.61 10.01 -6.58
CA ASN A 31 -13.51 11.14 -6.46
C ASN A 31 -13.20 12.03 -5.24
N GLN A 32 -12.83 11.42 -4.11
CA GLN A 32 -12.54 12.16 -2.89
C GLN A 32 -11.15 12.82 -2.90
N LYS A 33 -10.27 12.39 -3.81
CA LYS A 33 -8.86 12.79 -3.89
C LYS A 33 -8.12 12.70 -2.56
N ARG A 34 -8.46 11.70 -1.75
CA ARG A 34 -7.85 11.45 -0.43
C ARG A 34 -7.86 9.97 -0.10
N GLY A 35 -6.91 9.53 0.72
CA GLY A 35 -6.88 8.18 1.24
C GLY A 35 -5.58 7.83 1.96
N SER A 36 -5.57 6.69 2.64
CA SER A 36 -4.36 6.10 3.22
C SER A 36 -3.48 5.45 2.15
N CYS A 37 -2.27 4.99 2.51
CA CYS A 37 -1.37 4.32 1.57
C CYS A 37 -2.03 3.13 0.86
N ARG A 38 -2.84 2.34 1.58
CA ARG A 38 -3.60 1.22 1.00
C ARG A 38 -4.71 1.68 0.04
N ASP A 39 -5.35 2.82 0.30
CA ASP A 39 -6.41 3.35 -0.56
C ASP A 39 -5.83 3.85 -1.89
N LEU A 40 -4.79 4.68 -1.79
CA LEU A 40 -4.11 5.25 -2.96
C LEU A 40 -3.48 4.15 -3.81
N SER A 41 -2.87 3.15 -3.17
CA SER A 41 -2.30 1.99 -3.84
C SER A 41 -3.38 1.16 -4.55
N TRP A 42 -4.47 0.83 -3.86
CA TRP A 42 -5.57 0.08 -4.49
C TRP A 42 -6.15 0.83 -5.68
N MET A 43 -6.39 2.13 -5.54
CA MET A 43 -6.89 2.99 -6.61
C MET A 43 -5.94 3.05 -7.81
N GLN A 44 -4.63 3.30 -7.58
CA GLN A 44 -3.65 3.31 -8.67
C GLN A 44 -3.54 1.94 -9.35
N MET A 45 -3.58 0.83 -8.60
CA MET A 45 -3.56 -0.52 -9.16
C MET A 45 -4.73 -0.73 -10.13
N GLN A 46 -5.93 -0.27 -9.75
CA GLN A 46 -7.12 -0.37 -10.59
C GLN A 46 -7.04 0.55 -11.82
N LEU A 47 -6.46 1.74 -11.71
CA LEU A 47 -6.18 2.61 -12.87
C LEU A 47 -5.24 1.92 -13.87
N LEU A 48 -4.15 1.32 -13.40
CA LEU A 48 -3.20 0.61 -14.26
C LEU A 48 -3.85 -0.59 -14.95
N ARG A 49 -4.68 -1.35 -14.24
CA ARG A 49 -5.43 -2.48 -14.81
C ARG A 49 -6.40 -2.04 -15.90
N ASN A 50 -7.09 -0.91 -15.72
CA ASN A 50 -7.94 -0.33 -16.75
C ASN A 50 -7.15 0.08 -18.02
N LEU A 51 -5.86 0.39 -17.87
CA LEU A 51 -4.94 0.65 -18.98
C LEU A 51 -4.31 -0.63 -19.58
N GLY A 52 -4.74 -1.82 -19.14
CA GLY A 52 -4.19 -3.10 -19.60
C GLY A 52 -2.84 -3.46 -18.99
N ILE A 53 -2.41 -2.78 -17.92
CA ILE A 53 -1.15 -3.04 -17.23
C ILE A 53 -1.41 -4.00 -16.07
N ALA A 54 -0.73 -5.15 -16.08
CA ALA A 54 -0.78 -6.07 -14.95
C ALA A 54 -0.16 -5.42 -13.71
N ALA A 55 -0.94 -5.30 -12.65
CA ALA A 55 -0.52 -4.72 -11.38
C ALA A 55 -0.99 -5.58 -10.21
N ARG A 56 -0.20 -5.63 -9.14
CA ARG A 56 -0.49 -6.35 -7.89
C ARG A 56 -0.32 -5.43 -6.68
N PHE A 57 -1.12 -5.68 -5.67
CA PHE A 57 -1.09 -4.98 -4.39
C PHE A 57 0.00 -5.60 -3.52
N VAL A 58 0.82 -4.78 -2.88
CA VAL A 58 1.88 -5.23 -1.98
C VAL A 58 1.60 -4.72 -0.58
N SER A 59 1.68 -5.62 0.40
CA SER A 59 1.66 -5.28 1.82
C SER A 59 3.00 -5.66 2.44
N GLY A 60 3.52 -4.75 3.27
CA GLY A 60 4.78 -4.93 3.95
C GLY A 60 5.06 -3.81 4.94
N TYR A 61 6.33 -3.50 5.15
CA TYR A 61 6.73 -2.45 6.08
C TYR A 61 7.51 -1.35 5.37
N TYR A 62 7.38 -0.13 5.87
CA TYR A 62 8.19 1.00 5.43
C TYR A 62 9.18 1.42 6.52
N PHE A 63 10.47 1.32 6.20
CA PHE A 63 11.56 1.69 7.09
C PHE A 63 11.94 3.16 6.91
N THR A 64 11.71 3.96 7.95
CA THR A 64 11.94 5.41 7.97
C THR A 64 13.39 5.82 8.27
N GLY A 65 14.30 4.86 8.52
CA GLY A 65 15.71 5.15 8.83
C GLY A 65 16.02 5.38 10.30
N SER A 66 15.03 5.33 11.19
CA SER A 66 15.23 5.49 12.64
C SER A 66 14.52 4.39 13.41
N GLU A 67 15.23 3.74 14.35
CA GLU A 67 14.66 2.77 15.29
C GLU A 67 13.61 3.40 16.23
N SER A 68 13.65 4.72 16.42
CA SER A 68 12.72 5.44 17.31
C SER A 68 11.37 5.77 16.67
N THR A 69 11.23 5.62 15.36
CA THR A 69 9.99 5.91 14.64
C THR A 69 9.25 4.60 14.43
N ALA A 70 7.99 4.54 14.82
CA ALA A 70 7.13 3.39 14.56
C ALA A 70 7.17 3.04 13.07
N HIS A 71 7.82 1.94 12.72
CA HIS A 71 7.80 1.41 11.36
C HIS A 71 6.35 1.05 11.05
N GLU A 72 5.81 1.65 9.98
CA GLU A 72 4.40 1.51 9.67
C GLU A 72 4.19 0.27 8.80
N LEU A 73 3.17 -0.52 9.14
CA LEU A 73 2.55 -1.40 8.16
C LEU A 73 2.14 -0.53 6.97
N HIS A 74 2.62 -0.91 5.79
CA HIS A 74 2.53 -0.09 4.61
C HIS A 74 2.02 -0.89 3.41
N ALA A 75 1.52 -0.17 2.43
CA ALA A 75 1.04 -0.74 1.19
C ALA A 75 1.46 0.13 -0.01
N TRP A 76 1.82 -0.54 -1.09
CA TRP A 76 2.18 0.03 -2.38
C TRP A 76 1.72 -0.90 -3.50
N ILE A 77 1.99 -0.54 -4.76
CA ILE A 77 1.68 -1.40 -5.91
C ILE A 77 2.94 -1.83 -6.62
N GLU A 78 2.87 -2.98 -7.28
CA GLU A 78 3.86 -3.38 -8.26
C GLU A 78 3.19 -3.54 -9.63
N ALA A 79 3.84 -3.05 -10.67
CA ALA A 79 3.41 -3.21 -12.05
C ALA A 79 4.39 -4.08 -12.83
N TYR A 80 3.88 -4.98 -13.66
CA TYR A 80 4.69 -5.81 -14.53
C TYR A 80 5.08 -5.03 -15.78
N ILE A 81 6.39 -4.91 -16.01
CA ILE A 81 6.98 -4.25 -17.17
C ILE A 81 7.75 -5.29 -17.96
N PRO A 82 7.40 -5.55 -19.24
CA PRO A 82 8.13 -6.50 -20.07
C PRO A 82 9.64 -6.22 -20.08
N GLY A 83 10.44 -7.24 -19.77
CA GLY A 83 11.90 -7.14 -19.67
C GLY A 83 12.43 -6.69 -18.30
N ALA A 84 11.69 -5.88 -17.54
CA ALA A 84 12.11 -5.42 -16.21
C ALA A 84 11.48 -6.23 -15.06
N GLY A 85 10.40 -6.96 -15.32
CA GLY A 85 9.67 -7.70 -14.30
C GLY A 85 8.74 -6.82 -13.47
N TRP A 86 8.55 -7.15 -12.19
CA TRP A 86 7.70 -6.39 -11.28
C TRP A 86 8.49 -5.23 -10.67
N LEU A 87 8.07 -3.99 -10.93
CA LEU A 87 8.62 -2.79 -10.30
C LEU A 87 7.59 -2.16 -9.37
N GLY A 88 8.05 -1.72 -8.19
CA GLY A 88 7.21 -1.11 -7.16
C GLY A 88 7.02 0.40 -7.34
N PHE A 89 5.82 0.87 -7.02
CA PHE A 89 5.41 2.27 -7.06
C PHE A 89 4.54 2.58 -5.85
N ASP A 90 4.80 3.71 -5.20
CA ASP A 90 4.15 4.14 -3.97
C ASP A 90 3.51 5.51 -4.16
N PRO A 91 2.20 5.59 -4.42
CA PRO A 91 1.50 6.88 -4.56
C PRO A 91 1.45 7.70 -3.28
N SER A 92 1.67 7.08 -2.11
CA SER A 92 1.67 7.81 -0.84
C SER A 92 3.00 8.51 -0.56
N HIS A 93 4.09 8.06 -1.19
CA HIS A 93 5.42 8.70 -1.17
C HIS A 93 5.83 9.33 -2.51
N GLY A 94 5.02 9.19 -3.56
CA GLY A 94 5.18 9.89 -4.84
C GLY A 94 6.30 9.38 -5.72
N GLY A 95 6.62 8.09 -5.68
CA GLY A 95 7.69 7.56 -6.52
C GLY A 95 7.79 6.04 -6.52
N MET A 96 8.92 5.53 -7.01
CA MET A 96 9.20 4.09 -7.00
C MET A 96 9.46 3.58 -5.58
N ALA A 97 9.01 2.35 -5.32
CA ALA A 97 9.37 1.65 -4.09
C ALA A 97 10.88 1.32 -4.10
N GLY A 98 11.55 1.53 -2.98
CA GLY A 98 13.00 1.40 -2.85
C GLY A 98 13.42 0.52 -1.68
N GLY A 99 14.68 0.64 -1.25
CA GLY A 99 15.24 -0.20 -0.16
C GLY A 99 14.56 -0.03 1.20
N SER A 100 13.79 1.03 1.40
CA SER A 100 12.96 1.23 2.60
C SER A 100 11.65 0.45 2.57
N HIS A 101 11.24 -0.10 1.43
CA HIS A 101 10.02 -0.89 1.27
C HIS A 101 10.36 -2.36 1.44
N ILE A 102 9.93 -2.97 2.55
CA ILE A 102 10.20 -4.37 2.86
C ILE A 102 8.94 -5.19 2.54
N PRO A 103 8.84 -5.84 1.35
CA PRO A 103 7.66 -6.58 0.95
C PRO A 103 7.48 -7.83 1.81
N ILE A 104 6.24 -8.10 2.23
CA ILE A 104 5.87 -9.33 2.96
C ILE A 104 4.96 -10.21 2.11
N CYS A 105 3.94 -9.61 1.47
CA CYS A 105 2.99 -10.32 0.65
C CYS A 105 2.59 -9.48 -0.56
N SER A 106 2.33 -10.13 -1.70
CA SER A 106 1.75 -9.49 -2.87
C SER A 106 0.63 -10.33 -3.48
N SER A 107 -0.40 -9.67 -4.00
CA SER A 107 -1.54 -10.35 -4.61
C SER A 107 -2.28 -9.49 -5.62
N ALA A 108 -3.04 -10.12 -6.51
CA ALA A 108 -3.97 -9.43 -7.38
C ALA A 108 -5.16 -8.80 -6.62
N TYR A 109 -5.46 -9.27 -5.41
CA TYR A 109 -6.56 -8.81 -4.57
C TYR A 109 -6.03 -8.43 -3.19
N TYR A 110 -6.36 -7.22 -2.71
CA TYR A 110 -5.87 -6.71 -1.42
C TYR A 110 -6.27 -7.63 -0.25
N GLN A 111 -7.40 -8.34 -0.37
CA GLN A 111 -7.91 -9.25 0.66
C GLN A 111 -6.91 -10.36 0.98
N HIS A 112 -6.09 -10.78 0.01
CA HIS A 112 -5.09 -11.83 0.21
C HIS A 112 -3.77 -11.31 0.80
N THR A 113 -3.64 -10.00 0.98
CA THR A 113 -2.48 -9.38 1.63
C THR A 113 -2.83 -8.77 2.98
N MET A 114 -4.07 -8.94 3.46
CA MET A 114 -4.47 -8.43 4.77
C MET A 114 -3.77 -9.24 5.88
N PRO A 115 -3.09 -8.59 6.85
CA PRO A 115 -2.38 -9.31 7.91
C PRO A 115 -3.33 -10.07 8.84
N VAL A 116 -4.51 -9.51 9.08
CA VAL A 116 -5.59 -10.12 9.86
C VAL A 116 -6.91 -9.87 9.12
N THR A 117 -7.69 -10.92 8.93
CA THR A 117 -9.00 -10.88 8.26
C THR A 117 -9.93 -11.88 8.93
N GLY A 118 -11.21 -11.51 9.08
CA GLY A 118 -12.22 -12.34 9.71
C GLY A 118 -13.41 -11.52 10.18
N SER A 119 -14.44 -12.23 10.65
CA SER A 119 -15.63 -11.63 11.26
C SER A 119 -15.94 -12.36 12.56
N PHE A 120 -16.36 -11.61 13.57
CA PHE A 120 -16.85 -12.15 14.83
C PHE A 120 -18.35 -11.88 14.98
N ARG A 121 -19.11 -12.82 15.57
CA ARG A 121 -20.54 -12.66 15.86
C ARG A 121 -20.77 -12.72 17.37
N GLY A 122 -21.24 -11.63 17.95
CA GLY A 122 -21.49 -11.48 19.38
C GLY A 122 -21.10 -10.08 19.88
N TYR A 123 -21.15 -9.87 21.20
CA TYR A 123 -20.68 -8.64 21.84
C TYR A 123 -19.44 -8.97 22.68
N THR A 124 -18.30 -8.39 22.32
CA THR A 124 -17.05 -8.50 23.08
C THR A 124 -16.19 -7.27 22.83
N ASN A 125 -15.30 -6.95 23.76
CA ASN A 125 -14.17 -6.08 23.47
C ASN A 125 -13.03 -6.94 22.89
N SER A 126 -12.28 -6.39 21.94
CA SER A 126 -11.13 -7.05 21.31
C SER A 126 -9.98 -6.06 21.26
N THR A 127 -8.78 -6.54 21.59
CA THR A 127 -7.54 -5.77 21.53
C THR A 127 -6.55 -6.54 20.67
N MET A 128 -5.93 -5.86 19.70
CA MET A 128 -4.82 -6.42 18.92
C MET A 128 -3.52 -5.74 19.35
N THR A 129 -2.53 -6.52 19.77
CA THR A 129 -1.20 -6.03 20.12
C THR A 129 -0.21 -6.51 19.08
N THR A 130 0.60 -5.60 18.55
CA THR A 130 1.61 -5.88 17.52
C THR A 130 2.96 -5.35 17.97
N SER A 131 4.03 -6.09 17.68
CA SER A 131 5.42 -5.68 17.90
C SER A 131 6.21 -5.89 16.62
N LEU A 132 7.04 -4.92 16.25
CA LEU A 132 7.88 -4.96 15.05
C LEU A 132 9.28 -4.44 15.42
N SER A 133 10.32 -5.18 15.02
CA SER A 133 11.71 -4.74 15.04
C SER A 133 12.26 -4.82 13.63
N ILE A 134 12.93 -3.77 13.18
CA ILE A 134 13.67 -3.75 11.90
C ILE A 134 15.09 -3.32 12.23
N GLU A 135 16.03 -4.22 12.00
CA GLU A 135 17.45 -4.00 12.23
C GLU A 135 18.18 -3.92 10.89
N LYS A 136 19.03 -2.91 10.74
CA LYS A 136 19.91 -2.81 9.57
C LYS A 136 21.08 -3.77 9.77
N ILE A 137 21.27 -4.68 8.82
CA ILE A 137 22.41 -5.59 8.79
C ILE A 137 23.59 -4.87 8.13
N GLU A 138 24.73 -4.82 8.83
CA GLU A 138 26.02 -4.36 8.30
C GLU A 138 26.78 -5.47 7.58
#